data_AF-A0A954P9C1-F1
#
_entry.id   AF-A0A954P9C1-F1
#
_cell.length_a   1.000
_cell.length_b   1.000
_cell.length_c   1.000
_cell.angle_alpha   90.00
_cell.angle_beta   90.00
_cell.angle_gamma   90.00
#
_symmetry.space_group_name_H-M   'P 1'
#
loop_
_entity.id
_entity.type
_entity.pdbx_description
1 polymer ?
#
loop_
_entity_poly.entity_id
_entity_poly.type
_entity_poly.pdbx_seq_one_letter_code
_entity_poly.pdbx_strand_id
1 'polypeptide(L)'
;MRFLAIHKPASNLLSIVTYTSRWVMPQSLHLPETCGITHCGRRLTPCDSFCSFQCSVCTSCRLIILALAVTLATNSTQSRNLIAQEAAVADAAEEEDEMVVVEQIDEIDFHVQVPEDPMTQLLQRHFNIQSGLARRVCDLSPAQVASFNSVDEAWFKNLMVKSVASPANGVVAGIARFLGAAAAAPAARQRRDDASGFNMMCILVDQFVEENLTEDQRLKYLEEVRAREEFRRQAIAKVLVCKIDERLFLTQEQREQLQSSLQDWLTGKSLYWQFYFQNLEYLPDVPRPVLEKALSATQVTLLLGTSRYNYDNFQIDLQAVDQQRGLQFNDR
;
A
#
# COMPACT_ATOMS: atom_id res chain seq x y z
N MET A 1 -19.74 9.16 57.19
CA MET A 1 -20.52 9.04 55.94
C MET A 1 -20.69 10.43 55.35
N ARG A 2 -19.93 10.76 54.30
CA ARG A 2 -20.03 12.01 53.52
C ARG A 2 -20.28 11.61 52.08
N PHE A 3 -21.39 12.05 51.51
CA PHE A 3 -21.72 11.88 50.10
C PHE A 3 -20.96 12.94 49.30
N LEU A 4 -20.06 12.51 48.42
CA LEU A 4 -19.51 13.36 47.36
C LEU A 4 -20.39 13.17 46.12
N ALA A 5 -21.15 14.21 45.79
CA ALA A 5 -21.87 14.31 44.53
C ALA A 5 -20.86 14.70 43.43
N ILE A 6 -20.63 13.80 42.49
CA ILE A 6 -19.86 14.08 41.27
C ILE A 6 -20.85 14.54 40.20
N HIS A 7 -20.77 15.81 39.84
CA HIS A 7 -21.44 16.37 38.67
C HIS A 7 -20.82 15.76 37.39
N LYS A 8 -21.65 15.07 36.59
CA LYS A 8 -21.33 14.75 35.19
C LYS A 8 -21.84 15.89 34.31
N PRO A 9 -21.04 16.49 33.43
CA PRO A 9 -21.58 17.25 32.32
C PRO A 9 -22.05 16.29 31.22
N ALA A 10 -23.25 16.56 30.72
CA ALA A 10 -23.88 15.87 29.61
C ALA A 10 -23.44 16.47 28.27
N SER A 11 -23.46 15.61 27.26
CA SER A 11 -23.67 15.88 25.83
C SER A 11 -22.68 16.75 25.06
N ASN A 12 -21.92 16.11 24.18
CA ASN A 12 -21.82 16.51 22.77
C ASN A 12 -21.84 15.25 21.89
N LEU A 13 -23.02 14.95 21.35
CA LEU A 13 -23.25 13.91 20.35
C LEU A 13 -22.83 14.46 18.97
N LEU A 14 -21.58 14.20 18.59
CA LEU A 14 -21.18 14.26 17.19
C LEU A 14 -21.58 12.94 16.53
N SER A 15 -22.72 12.94 15.86
CA SER A 15 -23.15 11.88 14.96
C SER A 15 -22.18 11.81 13.77
N ILE A 16 -21.18 10.95 13.86
CA ILE A 16 -20.39 10.52 12.71
C ILE A 16 -21.29 9.60 11.88
N VAL A 17 -21.75 10.11 10.73
CA VAL A 17 -22.33 9.29 9.67
C VAL A 17 -21.20 8.42 9.12
N THR A 18 -21.10 7.19 9.58
CA THR A 18 -20.24 6.18 8.96
C THR A 18 -20.84 5.77 7.63
N TYR A 19 -20.27 6.29 6.55
CA TYR A 19 -20.57 5.84 5.19
C TYR A 19 -20.00 4.43 5.03
N THR A 20 -20.81 3.40 5.29
CA THR A 20 -20.46 2.01 4.97
C THR A 20 -20.59 1.81 3.46
N SER A 21 -19.54 2.10 2.71
CA SER A 21 -19.41 1.64 1.32
C SER A 21 -19.19 0.12 1.34
N ARG A 22 -20.31 -0.61 1.34
CA ARG A 22 -20.37 -2.05 1.13
C ARG A 22 -19.95 -2.33 -0.31
N TRP A 23 -18.67 -2.62 -0.54
CA TRP A 23 -18.20 -3.17 -1.81
C TRP A 23 -18.72 -4.61 -1.91
N VAL A 24 -19.92 -4.76 -2.44
CA VAL A 24 -20.43 -6.05 -2.90
C VAL A 24 -19.67 -6.37 -4.19
N MET A 25 -18.70 -7.27 -4.11
CA MET A 25 -18.14 -7.92 -5.30
C MET A 25 -19.30 -8.56 -6.08
N PRO A 26 -19.44 -8.32 -7.39
CA PRO A 26 -20.50 -8.96 -8.16
C PRO A 26 -20.27 -10.48 -8.16
N GLN A 27 -21.24 -11.22 -7.62
CA GLN A 27 -21.29 -12.67 -7.78
C GLN A 27 -21.27 -13.01 -9.28
N SER A 28 -20.46 -14.01 -9.61
CA SER A 28 -20.28 -14.62 -10.92
C SER A 28 -21.56 -14.67 -11.75
N LEU A 29 -21.59 -13.88 -12.83
CA LEU A 29 -22.54 -14.04 -13.92
C LEU A 29 -22.25 -15.39 -14.59
N HIS A 30 -23.11 -16.38 -14.32
CA HIS A 30 -23.21 -17.59 -15.12
C HIS A 30 -23.52 -17.19 -16.58
N LEU A 31 -22.53 -17.34 -17.46
CA LEU A 31 -22.75 -17.33 -18.91
C LEU A 31 -23.45 -18.65 -19.28
N PRO A 32 -24.55 -18.61 -20.05
CA PRO A 32 -25.14 -19.81 -20.59
C PRO A 32 -24.22 -20.41 -21.65
N GLU A 33 -24.01 -21.72 -21.51
CA GLU A 33 -23.27 -22.58 -22.42
C GLU A 33 -23.91 -22.63 -23.82
N THR A 34 -23.03 -22.75 -24.81
CA THR A 34 -23.25 -23.29 -26.16
C THR A 34 -24.14 -22.50 -27.14
N CYS A 35 -23.49 -21.96 -28.17
CA CYS A 35 -24.07 -21.96 -29.52
C CYS A 35 -22.98 -22.45 -30.48
N GLY A 36 -23.04 -23.75 -30.79
CA GLY A 36 -22.21 -24.35 -31.84
C GLY A 36 -22.82 -24.02 -33.20
N ILE A 37 -22.02 -23.47 -34.11
CA ILE A 37 -22.36 -23.41 -35.54
C ILE A 37 -21.14 -23.86 -36.35
N THR A 38 -21.40 -24.92 -37.09
CA THR A 38 -20.54 -25.64 -38.03
C THR A 38 -20.24 -24.85 -39.31
N HIS A 39 -19.15 -25.26 -39.96
CA HIS A 39 -18.72 -24.96 -41.33
C HIS A 39 -19.73 -24.31 -42.29
N CYS A 40 -19.31 -23.23 -42.96
CA CYS A 40 -19.64 -23.02 -44.36
C CYS A 40 -18.55 -22.19 -45.07
N GLY A 41 -18.04 -22.70 -46.18
CA GLY A 41 -17.07 -22.01 -47.04
C GLY A 41 -17.71 -21.30 -48.24
N ARG A 42 -16.86 -20.49 -48.90
CA ARG A 42 -16.94 -19.84 -50.24
C ARG A 42 -17.37 -18.37 -50.37
N ARG A 43 -16.39 -17.59 -50.84
CA ARG A 43 -16.31 -16.55 -51.91
C ARG A 43 -17.46 -15.54 -52.15
N LEU A 44 -17.08 -14.26 -51.92
CA LEU A 44 -17.22 -13.02 -52.73
C LEU A 44 -18.54 -12.69 -53.46
N THR A 45 -19.20 -11.59 -53.05
CA THR A 45 -19.37 -10.30 -53.79
C THR A 45 -20.23 -9.31 -52.98
N PRO A 46 -20.23 -7.99 -53.29
CA PRO A 46 -20.77 -6.95 -52.41
C PRO A 46 -22.23 -6.58 -52.75
N CYS A 47 -23.04 -6.36 -51.72
CA CYS A 47 -24.32 -5.67 -51.86
C CYS A 47 -24.48 -4.62 -50.76
N ASP A 48 -24.50 -3.37 -51.22
CA ASP A 48 -25.17 -2.25 -50.59
C ASP A 48 -26.62 -2.61 -50.27
N SER A 49 -27.02 -2.49 -49.01
CA SER A 49 -28.33 -1.94 -48.60
C SER A 49 -28.53 -2.08 -47.10
N PHE A 50 -28.52 -0.93 -46.42
CA PHE A 50 -29.45 -0.55 -45.36
C PHE A 50 -30.36 -1.67 -44.78
N CYS A 51 -30.11 -2.05 -43.52
CA CYS A 51 -31.19 -2.37 -42.58
C CYS A 51 -30.67 -2.28 -41.13
N SER A 52 -30.99 -1.14 -40.52
CA SER A 52 -31.33 -0.95 -39.09
C SER A 52 -31.10 -2.13 -38.14
N PHE A 53 -29.89 -2.23 -37.58
CA PHE A 53 -29.70 -2.82 -36.26
C PHE A 53 -29.39 -1.69 -35.28
N GLN A 54 -30.41 -1.33 -34.49
CA GLN A 54 -30.27 -0.46 -33.34
C GLN A 54 -29.24 -1.05 -32.38
N CYS A 55 -28.04 -0.47 -32.41
CA CYS A 55 -26.96 -0.79 -31.52
C CYS A 55 -27.28 -0.19 -30.14
N SER A 56 -27.77 -1.02 -29.22
CA SER A 56 -28.03 -0.64 -27.81
C SER A 56 -26.78 -0.11 -27.09
N VAL A 57 -25.59 -0.39 -27.63
CA VAL A 57 -24.29 0.10 -27.15
C VAL A 57 -24.07 1.59 -27.46
N CYS A 58 -24.70 2.16 -28.49
CA CYS A 58 -24.54 3.59 -28.80
C CYS A 58 -25.33 4.51 -27.85
N THR A 59 -26.48 4.05 -27.33
CA THR A 59 -27.30 4.84 -26.39
C THR A 59 -26.67 4.93 -25.01
N SER A 60 -26.04 3.86 -24.53
CA SER A 60 -25.34 3.84 -23.25
C SER A 60 -24.07 4.72 -23.27
N CYS A 61 -23.30 4.74 -24.36
CA CYS A 61 -22.18 5.67 -24.50
C CYS A 61 -22.61 7.15 -24.48
N ARG A 62 -23.75 7.51 -25.08
CA ARG A 62 -24.26 8.89 -25.05
C ARG A 62 -24.69 9.33 -23.66
N LEU A 63 -25.29 8.44 -22.86
CA LEU A 63 -25.69 8.76 -21.48
C LEU A 63 -24.48 8.95 -20.56
N ILE A 64 -23.41 8.17 -20.75
CA ILE A 64 -22.17 8.31 -19.95
C ILE A 64 -21.48 9.65 -20.27
N ILE A 65 -21.42 10.05 -21.54
CA ILE A 65 -20.80 11.33 -21.95
C ILE A 65 -21.61 12.53 -21.39
N LEU A 66 -22.94 12.45 -21.40
CA LEU A 66 -23.79 13.49 -20.81
C LEU A 66 -23.63 13.59 -19.28
N ALA A 67 -23.54 12.45 -18.57
CA ALA A 67 -23.33 12.45 -17.13
C ALA A 67 -21.96 13.05 -16.73
N LEU A 68 -20.90 12.75 -17.50
CA LEU A 68 -19.57 13.33 -17.33
C LEU A 68 -19.54 14.85 -17.61
N ALA A 69 -20.26 15.31 -18.64
CA ALA A 69 -20.34 16.74 -18.94
C ALA A 69 -21.07 17.54 -17.83
N VAL A 70 -22.15 16.98 -17.27
CA VAL A 70 -22.90 17.61 -16.17
C VAL A 70 -22.06 17.68 -14.90
N THR A 71 -21.33 16.62 -14.55
CA THR A 71 -20.46 16.62 -13.34
C THR A 71 -19.28 17.58 -13.45
N LEU A 72 -18.70 17.73 -14.66
CA LEU A 72 -17.66 18.74 -14.89
C LEU A 72 -18.21 20.18 -14.80
N ALA A 73 -19.43 20.41 -15.29
CA ALA A 73 -20.08 21.73 -15.20
C ALA A 73 -20.38 22.12 -13.74
N THR A 74 -20.89 21.19 -12.92
CA THR A 74 -21.19 21.45 -11.50
C THR A 74 -19.95 21.74 -10.67
N ASN A 75 -18.85 21.02 -10.90
CA ASN A 75 -17.58 21.28 -10.19
C ASN A 75 -16.98 22.65 -10.54
N SER A 76 -17.12 23.11 -11.79
CA SER A 76 -16.62 24.44 -12.18
C SER A 76 -17.37 25.58 -11.49
N THR A 77 -18.65 25.38 -11.18
CA THR A 77 -19.51 26.37 -10.54
C THR A 77 -19.21 26.44 -9.04
N GLN A 78 -18.94 25.29 -8.41
CA GLN A 78 -18.56 25.22 -6.99
C GLN A 78 -17.20 25.89 -6.70
N SER A 79 -16.22 25.73 -7.61
CA SER A 79 -14.91 26.39 -7.47
C SER A 79 -15.01 27.92 -7.56
N ARG A 80 -15.92 28.45 -8.38
CA ARG A 80 -16.14 29.90 -8.49
C ARG A 80 -16.79 30.50 -7.24
N ASN A 81 -17.68 29.75 -6.59
CA ASN A 81 -18.33 30.20 -5.35
C ASN A 81 -17.34 30.24 -4.16
N LEU A 82 -16.38 29.31 -4.08
CA LEU A 82 -15.35 29.31 -3.03
C LEU A 82 -14.41 30.52 -3.14
N ILE A 83 -13.98 30.88 -4.35
CA ILE A 83 -13.11 32.05 -4.58
C ILE A 83 -13.84 33.35 -4.24
N ALA A 84 -15.14 33.45 -4.53
CA ALA A 84 -15.95 34.61 -4.16
C ALA A 84 -16.15 34.74 -2.64
N GLN A 85 -16.14 33.63 -1.91
CA GLN A 85 -16.32 33.62 -0.46
C GLN A 85 -15.03 34.01 0.28
N GLU A 86 -13.85 33.60 -0.20
CA GLU A 86 -12.56 34.04 0.36
C GLU A 86 -12.31 35.55 0.15
N ALA A 87 -12.72 36.10 -1.00
CA ALA A 87 -12.61 37.53 -1.25
C ALA A 87 -13.49 38.38 -0.30
N ALA A 88 -14.63 37.84 0.16
CA ALA A 88 -15.53 38.55 1.07
C ALA A 88 -15.05 38.55 2.54
N VAL A 89 -14.16 37.63 2.92
CA VAL A 89 -13.61 37.57 4.29
C VAL A 89 -12.41 38.51 4.47
N ALA A 90 -11.74 38.92 3.39
CA ALA A 90 -10.59 39.81 3.44
C ALA A 90 -10.93 41.28 3.78
N ASP A 91 -12.17 41.72 3.55
CA ASP A 91 -12.60 43.13 3.74
C ASP A 91 -13.27 43.41 5.10
N ALA A 92 -13.31 42.44 6.02
CA ALA A 92 -14.00 42.57 7.32
C ALA A 92 -13.06 42.64 8.54
N ALA A 93 -11.77 42.93 8.34
CA ALA A 93 -10.77 42.94 9.41
C ALA A 93 -10.20 44.35 9.65
N GLU A 94 -11.06 45.31 9.99
CA GLU A 94 -10.63 46.55 10.64
C GLU A 94 -11.53 46.83 11.86
N GLU A 95 -10.85 47.15 12.96
CA GLU A 95 -11.37 47.69 14.23
C GLU A 95 -12.19 46.75 15.12
N GLU A 96 -11.53 46.06 16.06
CA GLU A 96 -11.83 46.16 17.50
C GLU A 96 -10.54 45.93 18.32
N ASP A 97 -10.05 46.99 18.97
CA ASP A 97 -8.91 47.00 19.89
C ASP A 97 -9.42 46.55 21.27
N GLU A 98 -9.67 45.25 21.41
CA GLU A 98 -10.11 44.64 22.66
C GLU A 98 -8.87 44.18 23.45
N MET A 99 -8.65 44.77 24.63
CA MET A 99 -7.61 44.34 25.57
C MET A 99 -7.81 42.88 25.95
N VAL A 100 -7.07 42.00 25.29
CA VAL A 100 -6.98 40.57 25.63
C VAL A 100 -6.35 40.46 27.01
N VAL A 101 -7.18 40.15 28.00
CA VAL A 101 -6.74 39.65 29.30
C VAL A 101 -5.92 38.40 29.02
N VAL A 102 -4.61 38.47 29.28
CA VAL A 102 -3.71 37.32 29.20
C VAL A 102 -4.13 36.35 30.30
N GLU A 103 -5.07 35.45 29.96
CA GLU A 103 -5.34 34.26 30.75
C GLU A 103 -4.02 33.53 30.96
N GLN A 104 -3.80 33.15 32.21
CA GLN A 104 -2.61 32.42 32.63
C GLN A 104 -2.39 31.25 31.68
N ILE A 105 -1.28 31.28 30.95
CA ILE A 105 -0.82 30.15 30.16
C ILE A 105 -0.48 29.07 31.17
N ASP A 106 -1.44 28.19 31.43
CA ASP A 106 -1.21 26.94 32.15
C ASP A 106 0.02 26.29 31.52
N GLU A 107 0.98 25.92 32.37
CA GLU A 107 2.23 25.29 31.96
C GLU A 107 1.91 24.19 30.94
N ILE A 108 2.24 24.45 29.67
CA ILE A 108 2.14 23.45 28.63
C ILE A 108 3.17 22.40 29.01
N ASP A 109 2.70 21.36 29.69
CA ASP A 109 3.48 20.18 30.01
C ASP A 109 3.81 19.52 28.68
N PHE A 110 4.97 19.92 28.13
CA PHE A 110 5.58 19.27 26.99
C PHE A 110 6.03 17.89 27.45
N HIS A 111 5.07 16.98 27.59
CA HIS A 111 5.29 15.56 27.51
C HIS A 111 5.84 15.29 26.12
N VAL A 112 7.16 15.43 25.99
CA VAL A 112 7.92 14.94 24.84
C VAL A 112 7.70 13.44 24.83
N GLN A 113 6.72 13.01 24.03
CA GLN A 113 6.51 11.61 23.73
C GLN A 113 7.82 11.13 23.11
N VAL A 114 8.60 10.38 23.89
CA VAL A 114 9.80 9.70 23.39
C VAL A 114 9.34 8.94 22.15
N PRO A 115 9.96 9.18 20.97
CA PRO A 115 9.53 8.54 19.75
C PRO A 115 9.49 7.02 19.98
N GLU A 116 8.30 6.43 19.85
CA GLU A 116 8.14 4.99 19.93
C GLU A 116 9.12 4.34 18.95
N ASP A 117 9.73 3.22 19.35
CA ASP A 117 10.66 2.49 18.51
C ASP A 117 10.03 2.25 17.11
N PRO A 118 10.67 2.71 16.01
CA PRO A 118 10.08 2.66 14.68
C PRO A 118 9.68 1.25 14.25
N MET A 119 10.40 0.23 14.73
CA MET A 119 10.06 -1.17 14.47
C MET A 119 8.74 -1.56 15.14
N THR A 120 8.56 -1.17 16.40
CA THR A 120 7.30 -1.38 17.14
C THR A 120 6.12 -0.73 16.43
N GLN A 121 6.28 0.51 15.93
CA GLN A 121 5.23 1.18 15.15
C GLN A 121 4.87 0.43 13.87
N LEU A 122 5.86 -0.10 13.14
CA LEU A 122 5.62 -0.88 11.93
C LEU A 122 4.85 -2.18 12.22
N LEU A 123 5.22 -2.89 13.29
CA LEU A 123 4.52 -4.10 13.72
C LEU A 123 3.11 -3.81 14.19
N GLN A 124 2.91 -2.73 14.94
CA GLN A 124 1.58 -2.31 15.38
C GLN A 124 0.68 -1.96 14.19
N ARG A 125 1.22 -1.26 13.18
CA ARG A 125 0.49 -1.00 11.93
C ARG A 125 0.11 -2.30 11.21
N HIS A 126 1.03 -3.26 11.09
CA HIS A 126 0.75 -4.57 10.50
C HIS A 126 -0.35 -5.30 11.27
N PHE A 127 -0.25 -5.39 12.60
CA PHE A 127 -1.27 -5.99 13.45
C PHE A 127 -2.63 -5.32 13.31
N ASN A 128 -2.69 -3.98 13.27
CA ASN A 128 -3.93 -3.24 13.09
C ASN A 128 -4.60 -3.53 11.73
N ILE A 129 -3.79 -3.71 10.68
CA ILE A 129 -4.30 -4.11 9.35
C ILE A 129 -4.90 -5.52 9.41
N GLN A 130 -4.19 -6.48 10.01
CA GLN A 130 -4.63 -7.88 10.06
C GLN A 130 -5.83 -8.08 11.00
N SER A 131 -5.79 -7.53 12.20
CA SER A 131 -6.92 -7.58 13.14
C SER A 131 -8.13 -6.81 12.60
N GLY A 132 -7.92 -5.68 11.92
CA GLY A 132 -8.97 -4.96 11.21
C GLY A 132 -9.58 -5.75 10.05
N LEU A 133 -8.78 -6.58 9.37
CA LEU A 133 -9.28 -7.51 8.37
C LEU A 133 -10.13 -8.61 9.00
N ALA A 134 -9.62 -9.27 10.04
CA ALA A 134 -10.34 -10.28 10.79
C ALA A 134 -11.69 -9.76 11.30
N ARG A 135 -11.73 -8.56 11.89
CA ARG A 135 -12.97 -7.89 12.37
C ARG A 135 -14.02 -7.64 11.28
N ARG A 136 -13.60 -7.43 10.03
CA ARG A 136 -14.52 -7.16 8.91
C ARG A 136 -15.09 -8.41 8.26
N VAL A 137 -14.28 -9.47 8.21
CA VAL A 137 -14.62 -10.72 7.51
C VAL A 137 -15.28 -11.73 8.45
N CYS A 138 -14.90 -11.68 9.73
CA CYS A 138 -15.34 -12.63 10.75
C CYS A 138 -16.25 -11.94 11.77
N ASP A 139 -17.34 -12.61 12.15
CA ASP A 139 -18.17 -12.22 13.28
C ASP A 139 -17.46 -12.63 14.58
N LEU A 140 -16.53 -11.79 15.05
CA LEU A 140 -15.71 -12.07 16.23
C LEU A 140 -16.54 -12.05 17.51
N SER A 141 -16.30 -13.02 18.38
CA SER A 141 -16.88 -13.03 19.73
C SER A 141 -16.27 -11.93 20.61
N PRO A 142 -16.97 -11.49 21.68
CA PRO A 142 -16.43 -10.50 22.62
C PRO A 142 -15.09 -10.91 23.24
N ALA A 143 -14.88 -12.22 23.48
CA ALA A 143 -13.61 -12.74 24.01
C ALA A 143 -12.45 -12.58 23.01
N GLN A 144 -12.69 -12.83 21.73
CA GLN A 144 -11.67 -12.63 20.67
C GLN A 144 -11.35 -11.15 20.49
N VAL A 145 -12.36 -10.27 20.55
CA VAL A 145 -12.15 -8.82 20.49
C VAL A 145 -11.31 -8.34 21.68
N ALA A 146 -11.59 -8.84 22.88
CA ALA A 146 -10.79 -8.55 24.07
C ALA A 146 -9.34 -9.05 23.93
N SER A 147 -9.13 -10.25 23.36
CA SER A 147 -7.80 -10.77 23.04
C SER A 147 -7.03 -9.82 22.11
N PHE A 148 -7.64 -9.38 21.01
CA PHE A 148 -7.00 -8.43 20.09
C PHE A 148 -6.71 -7.07 20.73
N ASN A 149 -7.57 -6.60 21.64
CA ASN A 149 -7.35 -5.34 22.35
C ASN A 149 -6.31 -5.44 23.48
N SER A 150 -5.93 -6.66 23.88
CA SER A 150 -4.87 -6.89 24.88
C SER A 150 -3.46 -6.81 24.30
N VAL A 151 -3.33 -6.74 22.97
CA VAL A 151 -2.05 -6.56 22.29
C VAL A 151 -1.59 -5.12 22.46
N ASP A 152 -0.55 -4.94 23.27
CA ASP A 152 0.03 -3.65 23.63
C ASP A 152 1.50 -3.53 23.16
N GLU A 153 2.15 -2.40 23.48
CA GLU A 153 3.55 -2.16 23.15
C GLU A 153 4.48 -3.22 23.79
N ALA A 154 4.17 -3.68 25.00
CA ALA A 154 4.96 -4.69 25.70
C ALA A 154 4.91 -6.04 24.98
N TRP A 155 3.75 -6.39 24.39
CA TRP A 155 3.62 -7.58 23.55
C TRP A 155 4.56 -7.54 22.34
N PHE A 156 4.63 -6.42 21.63
CA PHE A 156 5.54 -6.26 20.49
C PHE A 156 7.01 -6.31 20.93
N LYS A 157 7.38 -5.66 22.03
CA LYS A 157 8.74 -5.75 22.59
C LYS A 157 9.13 -7.19 22.92
N ASN A 158 8.23 -7.94 23.55
CA ASN A 158 8.43 -9.37 23.82
C ASN A 158 8.55 -10.20 22.54
N LEU A 159 7.77 -9.87 21.50
CA LEU A 159 7.86 -10.52 20.20
C LEU A 159 9.23 -10.31 19.56
N MET A 160 9.75 -9.08 19.58
CA MET A 160 11.08 -8.74 19.06
C MET A 160 12.19 -9.52 19.79
N VAL A 161 12.10 -9.62 21.12
CA VAL A 161 13.06 -10.40 21.91
C VAL A 161 13.00 -11.89 21.52
N LYS A 162 11.79 -12.45 21.37
CA LYS A 162 11.59 -13.85 20.94
C LYS A 162 12.13 -14.11 19.53
N SER A 163 11.96 -13.18 18.59
CA SER A 163 12.44 -13.36 17.21
C SER A 163 13.97 -13.33 17.13
N VAL A 164 14.65 -12.57 17.98
CA VAL A 164 16.12 -12.56 18.08
C VAL A 164 16.63 -13.81 18.80
N ALA A 165 15.91 -14.27 19.82
CA ALA A 165 16.28 -15.44 20.61
C ALA A 165 16.09 -16.77 19.86
N SER A 166 15.26 -16.81 18.83
CA SER A 166 15.07 -18.00 18.00
C SER A 166 16.31 -18.20 17.12
N PRO A 167 17.20 -19.18 17.43
CA PRO A 167 18.41 -19.38 16.66
C PRO A 167 18.00 -20.00 15.34
N ALA A 168 17.74 -19.17 14.32
CA ALA A 168 17.46 -19.63 12.96
C ALA A 168 18.55 -20.63 12.52
N ASN A 169 18.26 -21.93 12.63
CA ASN A 169 19.10 -23.06 12.21
C ASN A 169 20.62 -22.89 12.50
N GLY A 170 20.96 -22.23 13.60
CA GLY A 170 22.33 -21.80 13.93
C GLY A 170 23.20 -22.88 14.57
N VAL A 171 22.67 -24.07 14.81
CA VAL A 171 23.42 -25.19 15.40
C VAL A 171 24.64 -25.55 14.53
N VAL A 172 24.51 -25.46 13.21
CA VAL A 172 25.63 -25.71 12.28
C VAL A 172 26.70 -24.61 12.37
N ALA A 173 26.30 -23.35 12.56
CA ALA A 173 27.23 -22.24 12.71
C ALA A 173 27.96 -22.25 14.06
N GLY A 174 27.30 -22.74 15.13
CA GLY A 174 27.93 -22.96 16.44
C GLY A 174 28.95 -24.10 16.42
N ILE A 175 28.62 -25.23 15.78
CA ILE A 175 29.53 -26.37 15.62
C ILE A 175 30.75 -25.99 14.75
N ALA A 176 30.55 -25.25 13.66
CA ALA A 176 31.65 -24.77 12.82
C ALA A 176 32.63 -23.84 13.58
N ARG A 177 32.12 -23.02 14.52
CA ARG A 177 32.94 -22.22 15.43
C ARG A 177 33.67 -23.06 16.47
N PHE A 178 33.03 -24.12 16.97
CA PHE A 178 33.61 -25.01 17.98
C PHE A 178 34.69 -25.94 17.40
N LEU A 179 34.60 -26.29 16.12
CA LEU A 179 35.56 -27.15 15.40
C LEU A 179 36.78 -26.43 14.82
N GLY A 180 37.02 -25.16 15.20
CA GLY A 180 38.27 -24.47 14.85
C GLY A 180 38.42 -24.09 13.38
N ALA A 181 37.33 -24.06 12.60
CA ALA A 181 37.37 -23.45 11.27
C ALA A 181 37.66 -21.96 11.45
N ALA A 182 38.87 -21.54 11.03
CA ALA A 182 39.32 -20.17 11.09
C ALA A 182 38.24 -19.26 10.50
N ALA A 183 37.74 -18.34 11.32
CA ALA A 183 36.74 -17.37 10.94
C ALA A 183 37.27 -16.56 9.74
N ALA A 184 36.84 -16.95 8.54
CA ALA A 184 36.94 -16.09 7.37
C ALA A 184 36.40 -14.72 7.79
N ALA A 185 37.20 -13.69 7.51
CA ALA A 185 37.06 -12.35 8.06
C ALA A 185 35.59 -11.86 8.07
N PRO A 186 35.14 -11.20 9.15
CA PRO A 186 33.75 -10.74 9.32
C PRO A 186 33.32 -9.63 8.32
N ALA A 187 34.13 -9.32 7.30
CA ALA A 187 33.82 -8.37 6.23
C ALA A 187 32.69 -8.86 5.30
N ALA A 188 32.37 -10.15 5.33
CA ALA A 188 31.15 -10.72 4.77
C ALA A 188 30.26 -11.31 5.86
N ARG A 189 30.11 -10.61 7.01
CA ARG A 189 28.77 -10.52 7.63
C ARG A 189 27.88 -9.92 6.54
N GLN A 190 27.46 -10.78 5.61
CA GLN A 190 26.24 -10.63 4.85
C GLN A 190 25.30 -9.95 5.81
N ARG A 191 24.92 -8.73 5.46
CA ARG A 191 23.67 -8.13 5.89
C ARG A 191 22.68 -9.27 5.75
N ARG A 192 22.43 -10.00 6.84
CA ARG A 192 21.24 -10.83 6.98
C ARG A 192 20.20 -9.77 6.74
N ASP A 193 19.63 -9.74 5.53
CA ASP A 193 18.73 -8.69 5.11
C ASP A 193 17.85 -8.36 6.32
N ASP A 194 17.92 -7.16 6.86
CA ASP A 194 17.17 -6.80 8.08
C ASP A 194 15.65 -7.04 7.85
N ALA A 195 15.25 -7.08 6.57
CA ALA A 195 13.98 -7.58 6.09
C ALA A 195 13.60 -8.99 6.61
N SER A 196 14.56 -9.89 6.83
CA SER A 196 14.33 -11.23 7.36
C SER A 196 13.83 -11.22 8.81
N GLY A 197 14.30 -10.30 9.64
CA GLY A 197 13.83 -10.14 11.01
C GLY A 197 12.41 -9.60 11.06
N PHE A 198 12.14 -8.52 10.30
CA PHE A 198 10.80 -7.94 10.22
C PHE A 198 9.76 -8.91 9.64
N ASN A 199 10.10 -9.61 8.55
CA ASN A 199 9.21 -10.61 7.95
C ASN A 199 8.88 -11.72 8.93
N MET A 200 9.86 -12.19 9.72
CA MET A 200 9.61 -13.20 10.75
C MET A 200 8.63 -12.70 11.81
N MET A 201 8.78 -11.45 12.25
CA MET A 201 7.85 -10.87 13.22
C MET A 201 6.44 -10.70 12.64
N CYS A 202 6.31 -10.32 11.37
CA CYS A 202 5.02 -10.27 10.68
C CYS A 202 4.35 -11.65 10.62
N ILE A 203 5.11 -12.71 10.33
CA ILE A 203 4.60 -14.10 10.34
C ILE A 203 4.04 -14.46 11.73
N LEU A 204 4.74 -14.09 12.81
CA LEU A 204 4.27 -14.36 14.17
C LEU A 204 3.01 -13.55 14.52
N VAL A 205 2.89 -12.32 14.02
CA VAL A 205 1.67 -11.52 14.15
C VAL A 205 0.50 -12.17 13.41
N ASP A 206 0.73 -12.62 12.17
CA ASP A 206 -0.29 -13.30 11.37
C ASP A 206 -0.75 -14.60 12.05
N GLN A 207 0.20 -15.38 12.57
CA GLN A 207 -0.08 -16.59 13.36
C GLN A 207 -0.91 -16.29 14.61
N PHE A 208 -0.58 -15.23 15.35
CA PHE A 208 -1.38 -14.82 16.52
C PHE A 208 -2.82 -14.50 16.12
N VAL A 209 -3.04 -13.79 15.00
CA VAL A 209 -4.39 -13.51 14.50
C VAL A 209 -5.11 -14.82 14.17
N GLU A 210 -4.48 -15.73 13.44
CA GLU A 210 -5.09 -17.01 13.05
C GLU A 210 -5.43 -17.92 14.23
N GLU A 211 -4.56 -18.00 15.25
CA GLU A 211 -4.77 -18.82 16.45
C GLU A 211 -5.94 -18.33 17.31
N ASN A 212 -6.30 -17.04 17.19
CA ASN A 212 -7.43 -16.46 17.89
C ASN A 212 -8.76 -16.60 17.13
N LEU A 213 -8.77 -17.16 15.92
CA LEU A 213 -9.97 -17.39 15.13
C LEU A 213 -10.47 -18.84 15.31
N THR A 214 -11.78 -19.04 15.19
CA THR A 214 -12.33 -20.39 15.00
C THR A 214 -11.93 -20.92 13.62
N GLU A 215 -12.04 -22.23 13.38
CA GLU A 215 -11.67 -22.82 12.10
C GLU A 215 -12.42 -22.18 10.91
N ASP A 216 -13.75 -22.02 11.03
CA ASP A 216 -14.57 -21.39 9.99
C ASP A 216 -14.20 -19.92 9.75
N GLN A 217 -13.89 -19.18 10.81
CA GLN A 217 -13.43 -17.79 10.71
C GLN A 217 -12.06 -17.72 10.04
N ARG A 218 -11.14 -18.61 10.42
CA ARG A 218 -9.80 -18.71 9.84
C ARG A 218 -9.86 -18.99 8.35
N LEU A 219 -10.73 -19.91 7.90
CA LEU A 219 -10.90 -20.20 6.47
C LEU A 219 -11.34 -18.97 5.68
N LYS A 220 -12.36 -18.24 6.16
CA LYS A 220 -12.83 -16.99 5.52
C LYS A 220 -11.76 -15.91 5.52
N TYR A 221 -11.04 -15.77 6.64
CA TYR A 221 -9.93 -14.83 6.76
C TYR A 221 -8.83 -15.13 5.73
N LEU A 222 -8.37 -16.39 5.65
CA LEU A 222 -7.33 -16.82 4.72
C LEU A 222 -7.76 -16.71 3.25
N GLU A 223 -9.04 -16.89 2.94
CA GLU A 223 -9.59 -16.64 1.61
C GLU A 223 -9.46 -15.16 1.23
N GLU A 224 -9.90 -14.25 2.11
CA GLU A 224 -9.80 -12.80 1.87
C GLU A 224 -8.33 -12.34 1.81
N VAL A 225 -7.44 -12.87 2.66
CA VAL A 225 -6.00 -12.58 2.61
C VAL A 225 -5.43 -12.93 1.25
N ARG A 226 -5.73 -14.14 0.73
CA ARG A 226 -5.29 -14.58 -0.60
C ARG A 226 -5.87 -13.71 -1.71
N ALA A 227 -7.15 -13.36 -1.63
CA ALA A 227 -7.79 -12.48 -2.61
C ALA A 227 -7.14 -11.10 -2.66
N ARG A 228 -6.79 -10.53 -1.49
CA ARG A 228 -6.09 -9.24 -1.40
C ARG A 228 -4.65 -9.30 -1.88
N GLU A 229 -3.94 -10.38 -1.57
CA GLU A 229 -2.60 -10.61 -2.10
C GLU A 229 -2.62 -10.69 -3.62
N GLU A 230 -3.57 -11.43 -4.18
CA GLU A 230 -3.72 -11.53 -5.63
C GLU A 230 -4.06 -10.18 -6.26
N PHE A 231 -5.03 -9.46 -5.70
CA PHE A 231 -5.35 -8.11 -6.16
C PHE A 231 -4.13 -7.17 -6.14
N ARG A 232 -3.35 -7.17 -5.05
CA ARG A 232 -2.13 -6.36 -4.95
C ARG A 232 -1.12 -6.76 -6.01
N ARG A 233 -0.89 -8.05 -6.21
CA ARG A 233 0.02 -8.58 -7.24
C ARG A 233 -0.38 -8.13 -8.64
N GLN A 234 -1.66 -8.26 -8.98
CA GLN A 234 -2.19 -7.80 -10.26
C GLN A 234 -2.04 -6.28 -10.43
N ALA A 235 -2.36 -5.50 -9.39
CA ALA A 235 -2.23 -4.05 -9.40
C ALA A 235 -0.77 -3.61 -9.60
N ILE A 236 0.17 -4.21 -8.87
CA ILE A 236 1.60 -3.91 -8.98
C ILE A 236 2.11 -4.26 -10.38
N ALA A 237 1.79 -5.46 -10.89
CA ALA A 237 2.17 -5.84 -12.24
C ALA A 237 1.66 -4.84 -13.27
N LYS A 238 0.39 -4.40 -13.16
CA LYS A 238 -0.20 -3.40 -14.05
C LYS A 238 0.53 -2.06 -13.98
N VAL A 239 0.86 -1.58 -12.77
CA VAL A 239 1.60 -0.31 -12.62
C VAL A 239 3.01 -0.42 -13.20
N LEU A 240 3.71 -1.54 -12.98
CA LEU A 240 5.02 -1.79 -13.59
C LEU A 240 4.95 -1.80 -15.11
N VAL A 241 3.94 -2.44 -15.70
CA VAL A 241 3.72 -2.40 -17.16
C VAL A 241 3.52 -0.97 -17.64
N CYS A 242 2.67 -0.17 -16.97
CA CYS A 242 2.48 1.24 -17.32
C CYS A 242 3.80 2.02 -17.27
N LYS A 243 4.65 1.78 -16.26
CA LYS A 243 5.95 2.46 -16.12
C LYS A 243 6.97 2.04 -17.16
N ILE A 244 6.95 0.77 -17.58
CA ILE A 244 7.79 0.29 -18.67
C ILE A 244 7.28 0.83 -20.01
N ASP A 245 5.95 0.90 -20.19
CA ASP A 245 5.29 1.45 -21.38
C ASP A 245 5.63 2.92 -21.61
N GLU A 246 5.62 3.74 -20.55
CA GLU A 246 6.05 5.14 -20.57
C GLU A 246 7.47 5.34 -21.15
N ARG A 247 8.35 4.32 -21.05
CA ARG A 247 9.76 4.38 -21.49
C ARG A 247 10.01 3.73 -22.84
N LEU A 248 9.26 2.69 -23.18
CA LEU A 248 9.54 1.83 -24.33
C LEU A 248 8.46 1.83 -25.42
N PHE A 249 7.31 2.48 -25.17
CA PHE A 249 6.15 2.51 -26.06
C PHE A 249 5.74 1.10 -26.52
N LEU A 250 5.25 0.31 -25.55
CA LEU A 250 4.92 -1.10 -25.76
C LEU A 250 3.67 -1.27 -26.63
N THR A 251 3.66 -2.33 -27.42
CA THR A 251 2.41 -2.74 -28.10
C THR A 251 1.43 -3.36 -27.11
N GLN A 252 0.15 -3.47 -27.49
CA GLN A 252 -0.86 -4.09 -26.63
C GLN A 252 -0.49 -5.54 -26.27
N GLU A 253 0.00 -6.32 -27.23
CA GLU A 253 0.43 -7.70 -27.01
C GLU A 253 1.60 -7.78 -26.01
N GLN A 254 2.59 -6.89 -26.14
CA GLN A 254 3.70 -6.82 -25.18
C GLN A 254 3.23 -6.47 -23.78
N ARG A 255 2.25 -5.55 -23.64
CA ARG A 255 1.68 -5.18 -22.33
C ARG A 255 1.02 -6.37 -21.65
N GLU A 256 0.24 -7.14 -22.38
CA GLU A 256 -0.46 -8.32 -21.86
C GLU A 256 0.53 -9.44 -21.44
N GLN A 257 1.50 -9.75 -22.32
CA GLN A 257 2.54 -10.75 -22.04
C GLN A 257 3.40 -10.35 -20.84
N LEU A 258 3.80 -9.07 -20.77
CA LEU A 258 4.60 -8.54 -19.68
C LEU A 258 3.81 -8.50 -18.37
N GLN A 259 2.53 -8.14 -18.41
CA GLN A 259 1.68 -8.17 -17.22
C GLN A 259 1.60 -9.59 -16.64
N SER A 260 1.36 -10.59 -17.49
CA SER A 260 1.33 -11.99 -17.06
C SER A 260 2.67 -12.45 -16.49
N SER A 261 3.78 -12.14 -17.17
CA SER A 261 5.11 -12.57 -16.70
C SER A 261 5.51 -11.91 -15.37
N LEU A 262 5.14 -10.65 -15.18
CA LEU A 262 5.36 -9.92 -13.93
C LEU A 262 4.48 -10.47 -12.80
N GLN A 263 3.21 -10.81 -13.05
CA GLN A 263 2.36 -11.43 -12.03
C GLN A 263 2.97 -12.74 -11.54
N ASP A 264 3.43 -13.62 -12.43
CA ASP A 264 4.10 -14.86 -12.05
C ASP A 264 5.34 -14.60 -11.20
N TRP A 265 6.18 -13.66 -11.64
CA TRP A 265 7.41 -13.29 -10.95
C TRP A 265 7.18 -12.70 -9.54
N LEU A 266 6.08 -11.98 -9.35
CA LEU A 266 5.69 -11.39 -8.08
C LEU A 266 5.15 -12.44 -7.08
N THR A 267 4.88 -13.66 -7.52
CA THR A 267 4.42 -14.75 -6.64
C THR A 267 5.44 -15.04 -5.55
N GLY A 268 5.00 -14.98 -4.28
CA GLY A 268 5.85 -15.27 -3.12
C GLY A 268 6.88 -14.18 -2.80
N LYS A 269 6.83 -13.02 -3.47
CA LYS A 269 7.67 -11.87 -3.11
C LYS A 269 6.93 -11.00 -2.11
N SER A 270 7.64 -10.57 -1.06
CA SER A 270 7.13 -9.56 -0.14
C SER A 270 6.85 -8.28 -0.93
N LEU A 271 5.58 -7.89 -0.97
CA LEU A 271 5.10 -6.78 -1.80
C LEU A 271 5.30 -5.42 -1.10
N TYR A 272 6.45 -5.19 -0.46
CA TYR A 272 6.78 -3.88 0.12
C TYR A 272 7.20 -2.88 -0.98
N TRP A 273 6.23 -2.57 -1.86
CA TRP A 273 6.44 -1.75 -3.06
C TRP A 273 6.26 -0.25 -2.84
N GLN A 274 5.90 0.15 -1.61
CA GLN A 274 5.59 1.53 -1.28
C GLN A 274 6.75 2.48 -1.61
N PHE A 275 8.00 2.02 -1.49
CA PHE A 275 9.20 2.78 -1.87
C PHE A 275 9.27 3.09 -3.37
N TYR A 276 8.82 2.16 -4.22
CA TYR A 276 8.84 2.33 -5.68
C TYR A 276 7.75 3.29 -6.17
N PHE A 277 6.63 3.37 -5.45
CA PHE A 277 5.55 4.29 -5.82
C PHE A 277 5.80 5.72 -5.36
N GLN A 278 6.61 5.93 -4.32
CA GLN A 278 7.04 7.26 -3.90
C GLN A 278 8.11 7.84 -4.83
N ASN A 279 8.96 6.98 -5.40
CA ASN A 279 9.98 7.38 -6.37
C ASN A 279 9.61 6.90 -7.77
N LEU A 280 8.78 7.67 -8.46
CA LEU A 280 8.22 7.31 -9.78
C LEU A 280 9.28 7.09 -10.87
N GLU A 281 10.51 7.54 -10.65
CA GLU A 281 11.65 7.31 -11.55
C GLU A 281 12.27 5.93 -11.39
N TYR A 282 12.01 5.24 -10.27
CA TYR A 282 12.65 3.97 -9.97
C TYR A 282 11.83 2.78 -10.44
N LEU A 283 12.48 1.89 -11.21
CA LEU A 283 11.95 0.57 -11.52
C LEU A 283 12.68 -0.48 -10.66
N PRO A 284 11.97 -1.49 -10.15
CA PRO A 284 12.59 -2.65 -9.52
C PRO A 284 13.54 -3.35 -10.48
N ASP A 285 14.51 -4.05 -9.89
CA ASP A 285 15.34 -4.99 -10.65
C ASP A 285 14.48 -6.20 -11.05
N VAL A 286 13.86 -6.11 -12.23
CA VAL A 286 13.09 -7.20 -12.82
C VAL A 286 14.07 -8.15 -13.51
N PRO A 287 14.08 -9.45 -13.16
CA PRO A 287 14.96 -10.41 -13.78
C PRO A 287 14.79 -10.42 -15.29
N ARG A 288 15.92 -10.40 -15.99
CA ARG A 288 15.99 -10.48 -17.45
C ARG A 288 15.09 -11.58 -18.07
N PRO A 289 15.03 -12.82 -17.53
CA PRO A 289 14.14 -13.86 -18.08
C PRO A 289 12.64 -13.54 -18.00
N VAL A 290 12.21 -12.64 -17.10
CA VAL A 290 10.81 -12.19 -17.00
C VAL A 290 10.50 -11.16 -18.09
N LEU A 291 11.46 -10.27 -18.36
CA LEU A 291 11.36 -9.24 -19.39
C LEU A 291 11.45 -9.81 -20.81
N GLU A 292 12.38 -10.75 -21.05
CA GLU A 292 12.62 -11.36 -22.36
C GLU A 292 11.44 -12.21 -22.88
N LYS A 293 10.45 -12.51 -22.05
CA LYS A 293 9.19 -13.14 -22.47
C LYS A 293 8.31 -12.23 -23.33
N ALA A 294 8.43 -10.90 -23.19
CA ALA A 294 7.56 -9.92 -23.84
C ALA A 294 8.34 -8.83 -24.60
N LEU A 295 9.59 -8.58 -24.21
CA LEU A 295 10.41 -7.49 -24.74
C LEU A 295 11.52 -8.01 -25.64
N SER A 296 11.87 -7.25 -26.67
CA SER A 296 13.03 -7.53 -27.51
C SER A 296 14.35 -7.33 -26.75
N ALA A 297 15.43 -7.98 -27.19
CA ALA A 297 16.75 -7.84 -26.56
C ALA A 297 17.23 -6.38 -26.46
N THR A 298 16.92 -5.56 -27.48
CA THR A 298 17.23 -4.12 -27.50
C THR A 298 16.42 -3.37 -26.44
N GLN A 299 15.11 -3.63 -26.33
CA GLN A 299 14.24 -3.04 -25.30
C GLN A 299 14.69 -3.41 -23.88
N VAL A 300 15.05 -4.68 -23.65
CA VAL A 300 15.57 -5.14 -22.36
C VAL A 300 16.88 -4.42 -22.01
N THR A 301 17.78 -4.25 -22.98
CA THR A 301 19.05 -3.55 -22.77
C THR A 301 18.84 -2.08 -22.46
N LEU A 302 17.92 -1.40 -23.16
CA LEU A 302 17.55 -0.01 -22.87
C LEU A 302 16.95 0.13 -21.47
N LEU A 303 16.00 -0.74 -21.11
CA LEU A 303 15.34 -0.71 -19.80
C LEU A 303 16.35 -0.90 -18.66
N LEU A 304 17.19 -1.94 -18.75
CA LEU A 304 18.20 -2.24 -17.74
C LEU A 304 19.34 -1.21 -17.71
N GLY A 305 19.58 -0.50 -18.81
CA GLY A 305 20.49 0.64 -18.85
C GLY A 305 19.95 1.85 -18.08
N THR A 306 18.63 2.07 -18.14
CA THR A 306 17.96 3.20 -17.44
C THR A 306 17.68 2.93 -15.96
N SER A 307 17.61 1.66 -15.54
CA SER A 307 17.25 1.30 -14.15
C SER A 307 18.43 1.36 -13.17
N ARG A 308 19.66 1.59 -13.65
CA ARG A 308 20.85 1.71 -12.79
C ARG A 308 20.96 3.12 -12.23
N TYR A 309 20.19 3.44 -11.20
CA TYR A 309 20.61 4.48 -10.28
C TYR A 309 21.73 3.91 -9.41
N ASN A 310 22.92 4.48 -9.52
CA ASN A 310 24.04 4.08 -8.71
C ASN A 310 23.81 4.62 -7.29
N TYR A 311 23.37 3.79 -6.34
CA TYR A 311 23.25 4.20 -4.94
C TYR A 311 24.59 4.69 -4.37
N ASP A 312 25.71 4.31 -4.97
CA ASP A 312 27.03 4.85 -4.63
C ASP A 312 27.11 6.36 -4.91
N ASN A 313 26.39 6.89 -5.92
CA ASN A 313 26.36 8.32 -6.20
C ASN A 313 25.51 9.12 -5.20
N PHE A 314 24.50 8.50 -4.59
CA PHE A 314 23.70 9.18 -3.56
C PHE A 314 24.53 9.45 -2.29
N GLN A 315 25.53 8.61 -1.99
CA GLN A 315 26.50 8.88 -0.93
C GLN A 315 27.46 10.02 -1.28
N ILE A 316 27.80 10.20 -2.56
CA ILE A 316 28.68 11.29 -2.99
C ILE A 316 28.02 12.66 -2.75
N ASP A 317 26.73 12.79 -3.06
CA ASP A 317 26.00 14.06 -2.85
C ASP A 317 25.80 14.38 -1.36
N LEU A 318 25.54 13.38 -0.52
CA LEU A 318 25.47 13.58 0.93
C LEU A 318 26.82 13.97 1.54
N GLN A 319 27.92 13.35 1.09
CA GLN A 319 29.27 13.72 1.54
C GLN A 319 29.69 15.11 1.07
N ALA A 320 29.26 15.53 -0.13
CA ALA A 320 29.52 16.88 -0.64
C ALA A 320 28.80 17.95 0.20
N VAL A 321 27.56 17.68 0.64
CA VAL A 321 26.81 18.59 1.53
C VAL A 321 27.45 18.67 2.93
N ASP A 322 27.92 17.55 3.49
CA ASP A 322 28.61 17.55 4.78
C ASP A 322 30.00 18.20 4.72
N GLN A 323 30.75 18.06 3.61
CA GLN A 323 32.00 18.80 3.41
C GLN A 323 31.77 20.31 3.28
N GLN A 324 30.70 20.74 2.60
CA GLN A 324 30.35 22.15 2.52
C GLN A 324 29.93 22.74 3.87
N ARG A 325 29.24 21.94 4.72
CA ARG A 325 28.90 22.35 6.09
C ARG A 325 30.10 22.38 7.03
N GLY A 326 31.04 21.43 6.88
CA GLY A 326 32.27 21.40 7.67
C GLY A 326 33.21 22.57 7.41
N LEU A 327 33.18 23.16 6.21
CA LEU A 327 34.01 24.32 5.85
C LEU A 327 33.51 25.65 6.41
N GLN A 328 32.27 25.74 6.91
CA GLN A 328 31.73 27.00 7.47
C GLN A 328 31.95 27.18 8.98
N PHE A 329 32.45 26.17 9.69
CA PHE A 329 32.59 26.21 11.15
C PHE A 329 34.00 26.55 11.68
N ASN A 330 34.98 26.80 10.81
CA ASN A 330 36.37 27.05 11.22
C ASN A 330 36.84 28.51 11.18
N ASP A 331 35.95 29.48 10.93
CA ASP A 331 36.30 30.91 10.89
C ASP A 331 35.86 31.70 12.15
N ARG A 332 36.13 31.17 13.36
CA ARG A 332 36.01 31.95 14.60
C ARG A 332 37.14 31.74 15.58
#